data_AF-A0A503HU34-F1
#
_entry.id   AF-A0A503HU34-F1
#
_cell.length_a   1.000
_cell.length_b   1.000
_cell.length_c   1.000
_cell.angle_alpha   90.00
_cell.angle_beta   90.00
_cell.angle_gamma   90.00
#
_symmetry.space_group_name_H-M   'P 1'
#
loop_
_entity.id
_entity.type
_entity.pdbx_description
1 polymer ?
#
loop_
_entity_poly.entity_id
_entity_poly.type
_entity_poly.pdbx_seq_one_letter_code
_entity_poly.pdbx_strand_id
1 'polypeptide(L)' 'MTAYEARPDYQKNDYLGWIARAKRPDTRQKRLDQMLDELQRGGVYMNIGWHG' A
#
# COMPACT_ATOMS: atom_id res chain seq x y z
N MET A 1 10.37 2.76 -13.56
CA MET A 1 9.05 3.01 -12.96
C MET A 1 8.82 1.92 -11.92
N THR A 2 8.85 2.28 -10.65
CA THR A 2 8.58 1.34 -9.55
C THR A 2 7.11 0.91 -9.56
N ALA A 3 6.81 -0.27 -9.01
CA ALA A 3 5.42 -0.74 -8.87
C ALA A 3 4.55 0.28 -8.11
N TYR A 4 5.15 1.07 -7.23
CA TYR A 4 4.48 2.17 -6.53
C TYR A 4 4.16 3.33 -7.46
N GLU A 5 5.08 3.76 -8.32
CA GLU A 5 4.85 4.86 -9.27
C GLU A 5 3.75 4.54 -10.29
N ALA A 6 3.61 3.27 -10.68
CA ALA A 6 2.56 2.80 -11.59
C ALA A 6 1.14 2.86 -10.99
N ARG A 7 1.01 3.04 -9.67
CA ARG A 7 -0.30 3.13 -9.00
C ARG A 7 -0.96 4.49 -9.27
N PRO A 8 -2.30 4.54 -9.39
CA PRO A 8 -3.04 5.79 -9.39
C PRO A 8 -2.79 6.62 -8.12
N ASP A 9 -2.85 7.95 -8.23
CA ASP A 9 -2.56 8.85 -7.11
C ASP A 9 -3.46 8.62 -5.89
N TYR A 10 -4.73 8.22 -6.11
CA TYR A 10 -5.63 7.90 -5.00
C TYR A 10 -5.15 6.68 -4.20
N GLN A 11 -4.58 5.65 -4.84
CA GLN A 11 -4.07 4.46 -4.13
C GLN A 11 -2.85 4.81 -3.30
N LYS A 12 -1.94 5.63 -3.86
CA LYS A 12 -0.78 6.15 -3.14
C LYS A 12 -1.20 6.92 -1.90
N ASN A 13 -2.14 7.86 -2.05
CA ASN A 13 -2.65 8.68 -0.96
C ASN A 13 -3.34 7.85 0.13
N ASP A 14 -4.11 6.83 -0.25
CA ASP A 14 -4.82 5.97 0.70
C ASP A 14 -3.86 5.09 1.49
N TYR A 15 -2.83 4.48 0.86
CA TYR A 15 -1.77 3.76 1.59
C TYR A 15 -1.06 4.67 2.57
N LEU A 16 -0.61 5.85 2.14
CA LEU A 16 0.08 6.79 3.01
C LEU A 16 -0.80 7.23 4.18
N GLY A 17 -2.07 7.55 3.93
CA GLY A 17 -3.04 7.92 4.96
C GLY A 17 -3.33 6.76 5.92
N TRP A 18 -3.51 5.55 5.41
CA TRP A 18 -3.75 4.34 6.19
C TRP A 18 -2.54 3.99 7.06
N ILE A 19 -1.32 4.04 6.53
CA ILE A 19 -0.09 3.83 7.29
C ILE A 19 0.04 4.94 8.36
N ALA A 20 -0.11 6.21 8.01
CA ALA A 20 0.05 7.34 8.93
C ALA A 20 -0.97 7.33 10.08
N ARG A 21 -2.19 6.84 9.86
CA ARG A 21 -3.24 6.72 10.90
C ARG A 21 -2.91 5.70 11.99
N ALA A 22 -1.95 4.79 11.79
CA ALA A 22 -1.57 3.83 12.82
C ALA A 22 -0.76 4.49 13.94
N LYS A 23 -1.34 4.55 15.16
CA LYS A 23 -0.68 5.15 16.34
C LYS A 23 0.58 4.38 16.78
N ARG A 24 0.51 3.05 16.77
CA ARG A 24 1.62 2.18 17.20
C ARG A 24 2.65 2.00 16.07
N PRO A 25 3.97 2.06 16.37
CA PRO A 25 5.02 1.86 15.37
C PRO A 25 4.99 0.45 14.78
N ASP A 26 4.72 -0.58 15.59
CA ASP A 26 4.55 -1.97 15.12
C ASP A 26 3.43 -2.09 14.06
N THR A 27 2.30 -1.41 14.28
CA THR A 27 1.19 -1.40 13.32
C THR A 27 1.54 -0.63 12.05
N ARG A 28 2.29 0.48 12.16
CA ARG A 28 2.82 1.20 10.99
C ARG A 28 3.71 0.30 10.15
N GLN A 29 4.62 -0.43 10.79
CA GLN A 29 5.53 -1.33 10.10
C GLN A 29 4.79 -2.46 9.38
N LYS A 30 3.79 -3.09 10.03
CA LYS A 30 2.97 -4.13 9.40
C LYS A 30 2.20 -3.62 8.18
N ARG A 31 1.67 -2.40 8.23
CA ARG A 31 0.97 -1.77 7.10
C ARG A 31 1.92 -1.44 5.95
N LEU A 32 3.12 -0.98 6.27
CA LEU A 32 4.17 -0.73 5.28
C LEU A 32 4.59 -2.03 4.59
N ASP A 33 4.80 -3.10 5.36
CA ASP A 33 5.14 -4.43 4.85
C ASP A 33 4.04 -4.97 3.94
N GLN A 34 2.78 -4.82 4.34
CA GLN A 34 1.63 -5.20 3.50
C GLN A 34 1.62 -4.44 2.16
N MET A 35 1.84 -3.12 2.18
CA MET A 35 1.91 -2.34 0.94
C MET A 35 3.03 -2.85 0.03
N LEU A 36 4.21 -3.16 0.58
CA LEU A 36 5.34 -3.65 -0.19
C LEU A 36 5.08 -5.04 -0.79
N ASP A 37 4.45 -5.96 -0.05
CA ASP A 37 4.02 -7.27 -0.57
C ASP A 37 3.03 -7.11 -1.74
N GLU A 38 2.02 -6.25 -1.57
CA GLU A 38 1.00 -5.99 -2.60
C GLU A 38 1.60 -5.33 -3.85
N LEU A 39 2.61 -4.47 -3.68
CA LEU A 39 3.37 -3.89 -4.78
C LEU A 39 4.23 -4.92 -5.51
N GLN A 40 4.84 -5.86 -4.77
CA GLN A 40 5.68 -6.92 -5.36
C GLN A 40 4.85 -7.96 -6.10
N ARG A 41 3.72 -8.38 -5.52
CA ARG A 41 2.80 -9.35 -6.15
C ARG A 41 2.16 -8.75 -7.39
N GLY A 42 1.83 -7.46 -7.34
CA GLY A 42 0.98 -6.82 -8.34
C GLY A 42 -0.43 -7.40 -8.30
N GLY A 43 -1.39 -6.70 -8.89
CA GLY A 43 -2.76 -7.22 -8.96
C GLY A 43 -3.57 -7.11 -7.66
N VAL A 44 -3.01 -6.52 -6.60
CA VAL A 44 -3.66 -6.37 -5.28
C VAL A 44 -3.52 -4.94 -4.79
N TYR A 45 -4.57 -4.39 -4.19
CA TYR A 45 -4.59 -3.10 -3.52
C TYR A 45 -5.42 -3.24 -2.24
N MET A 46 -4.84 -2.97 -1.06
CA MET A 46 -5.57 -3.00 0.21
C MET A 46 -6.36 -4.30 0.45
N ASN A 47 -5.75 -5.45 0.14
CA ASN A 47 -6.35 -6.79 0.18
C ASN A 47 -7.55 -6.99 -0.76
N ILE A 48 -7.66 -6.15 -1.80
CA ILE A 48 -8.68 -6.23 -2.85
C ILE A 48 -7.97 -6.51 -4.18
N GLY A 49 -8.54 -7.40 -5.00
CA GLY A 49 -8.05 -7.65 -6.35
C GLY A 49 -8.12 -6.37 -7.18
N TRP A 50 -6.96 -5.89 -7.62
CA TRP A 50 -6.83 -4.70 -8.45
C TRP A 50 -6.15 -5.06 -9.75
N HIS A 51 -6.93 -5.12 -10.82
CA HIS A 51 -6.42 -5.21 -12.18
C HIS A 51 -6.35 -3.77 -12.68
N GLY A 52 -5.13 -3.23 -12.79
CA GLY A 52 -4.89 -1.85 -13.20
C GLY A 52 -5.46 -1.48 -14.55
#